data_AF-A0A3B0TX90-F1
#
_entry.id   AF-A0A3B0TX90-F1
#
_cell.length_a   1.000
_cell.length_b   1.000
_cell.length_c   1.000
_cell.angle_alpha   90.00
_cell.angle_beta   90.00
_cell.angle_gamma   90.00
#
_symmetry.space_group_name_H-M   'P 1'
#
loop_
_entity.id
_entity.type
_entity.pdbx_description
1 polymer ?
#
loop_
_entity_poly.entity_id
_entity_poly.type
_entity_poly.pdbx_seq_one_letter_code
_entity_poly.pdbx_strand_id
1 'polypeptide(L)'
;MKCLSDYLWQTLVPIVFFSFLWMLYGYLEKQEEVELVQQKNTEMELQFLKSQINPHVLFNNLNTIYSYSLEQPKKVPKLILMLSDNLKHVLYESDGHKVALQNELDYIDNYIAFQKIRTENIKTIEYSKKITNFKHEIAPLLLITIIEKCL
;
A
#
# COMPACT_ATOMS: atom_id res chain seq x y z
N MET A 1 -16.34 71.24 -8.25
CA MET A 1 -16.48 69.83 -7.82
C MET A 1 -15.74 68.80 -8.70
N LYS A 2 -15.08 69.15 -9.82
CA LYS A 2 -14.34 68.18 -10.63
C LYS A 2 -13.01 67.71 -10.02
N CYS A 3 -12.26 68.57 -9.32
CA CYS A 3 -10.94 68.19 -8.76
C CYS A 3 -10.97 67.03 -7.76
N LEU A 4 -11.90 66.99 -6.80
CA LEU A 4 -11.89 65.95 -5.77
C LEU A 4 -12.19 64.56 -6.36
N SER A 5 -13.12 64.50 -7.32
CA SER A 5 -13.47 63.26 -8.03
C SER A 5 -12.30 62.72 -8.85
N ASP A 6 -11.54 63.60 -9.51
CA ASP A 6 -10.41 63.19 -10.36
C ASP A 6 -9.24 62.63 -9.53
N TYR A 7 -8.94 63.21 -8.37
CA TYR A 7 -7.93 62.68 -7.43
C TYR A 7 -8.35 61.34 -6.80
N LEU A 8 -9.62 61.19 -6.45
CA LEU A 8 -10.16 59.93 -5.94
C LEU A 8 -10.07 58.82 -7.00
N TRP A 9 -10.38 59.14 -8.26
CA TRP A 9 -10.26 58.19 -9.37
C TRP A 9 -8.79 57.80 -9.65
N GLN A 10 -7.87 58.76 -9.63
CA GLN A 10 -6.43 58.51 -9.84
C GLN A 10 -5.80 57.61 -8.76
N THR A 11 -6.33 57.61 -7.54
CA THR A 11 -5.78 56.82 -6.43
C THR A 11 -6.46 55.46 -6.26
N LEU A 12 -7.78 55.40 -6.43
CA LEU A 12 -8.54 54.15 -6.27
C LEU A 12 -8.27 53.14 -7.39
N VAL A 13 -8.16 53.58 -8.64
CA VAL A 13 -7.97 52.67 -9.78
C VAL A 13 -6.67 51.87 -9.66
N PRO A 14 -5.50 52.47 -9.35
CA PRO A 14 -4.28 51.71 -9.10
C PRO A 14 -4.41 50.75 -7.92
N ILE A 15 -5.04 51.15 -6.81
CA ILE A 15 -5.19 50.28 -5.63
C ILE A 15 -6.02 49.03 -5.98
N VAL A 16 -7.14 49.20 -6.67
CA VAL A 16 -7.98 48.09 -7.12
C VAL A 16 -7.22 47.22 -8.12
N PHE A 17 -6.46 47.83 -9.04
CA PHE A 17 -5.65 47.10 -10.01
C PHE A 17 -4.54 46.27 -9.35
N PHE A 18 -3.77 46.86 -8.43
CA PHE A 18 -2.73 46.15 -7.68
C PHE A 18 -3.32 45.07 -6.77
N SER A 19 -4.46 45.34 -6.12
CA SER A 19 -5.17 44.34 -5.33
C SER A 19 -5.65 43.17 -6.19
N PHE A 20 -6.14 43.45 -7.40
CA PHE A 20 -6.55 42.42 -8.35
C PHE A 20 -5.37 41.61 -8.87
N LEU A 21 -4.25 42.27 -9.19
CA LEU A 21 -3.01 41.58 -9.57
C LEU A 21 -2.46 40.70 -8.45
N TRP A 22 -2.48 41.20 -7.21
CA TRP A 22 -2.05 40.44 -6.05
C TRP A 22 -2.97 39.23 -5.79
N MET A 23 -4.28 39.41 -5.93
CA MET A 23 -5.27 38.33 -5.85
C MET A 23 -5.06 37.28 -6.94
N LEU A 24 -4.81 37.70 -8.19
CA LEU A 24 -4.49 36.80 -9.30
C LEU A 24 -3.20 36.02 -9.05
N TYR A 25 -2.16 36.68 -8.56
CA TYR A 25 -0.88 36.05 -8.26
C TYR A 25 -1.04 34.99 -7.16
N GLY A 26 -1.72 35.34 -6.05
CA GLY A 26 -2.01 34.39 -4.98
C GLY A 26 -2.91 33.24 -5.42
N TYR A 27 -3.83 33.47 -6.36
CA TYR A 27 -4.66 32.41 -6.94
C TYR A 27 -3.84 31.40 -7.76
N LEU A 28 -2.90 31.89 -8.59
CA LEU A 28 -2.01 31.03 -9.39
C LEU A 28 -1.08 30.20 -8.50
N GLU A 29 -0.46 30.82 -7.50
CA GLU A 29 0.40 30.12 -6.53
C GLU A 29 -0.40 29.06 -5.75
N LYS A 30 -1.64 29.37 -5.39
CA LYS A 30 -2.51 28.40 -4.71
C LYS A 30 -2.88 27.21 -5.60
N GLN A 31 -3.04 27.41 -6.90
CA GLN A 31 -3.30 26.31 -7.82
C GLN A 31 -2.10 25.35 -7.90
N GLU A 32 -0.88 25.89 -7.99
CA GLU A 32 0.34 25.07 -8.01
C GLU A 32 0.49 24.26 -6.71
N GLU A 33 0.19 24.87 -5.56
CA GLU A 33 0.20 24.18 -4.27
C GLU A 33 -0.84 23.04 -4.22
N VAL A 34 -2.06 23.30 -4.70
CA VAL A 34 -3.13 22.29 -4.75
C VAL A 34 -2.75 21.13 -5.66
N GLU A 35 -2.19 21.41 -6.84
CA GLU A 35 -1.73 20.37 -7.77
C GLU A 35 -0.61 19.54 -7.14
N LEU A 36 0.38 20.18 -6.51
CA LEU A 36 1.46 19.49 -5.82
C LEU A 36 0.95 18.58 -4.69
N VAL A 37 -0.02 19.06 -3.90
CA VAL A 37 -0.65 18.26 -2.84
C VAL A 37 -1.41 17.06 -3.42
N GLN A 38 -2.15 17.25 -4.51
CA GLN A 38 -2.86 16.16 -5.18
C GLN A 38 -1.90 15.11 -5.76
N GLN A 39 -0.81 15.55 -6.39
CA GLN A 39 0.24 14.65 -6.88
C GLN A 39 0.85 13.85 -5.73
N LYS A 40 1.22 14.50 -4.62
CA LYS A 40 1.73 13.82 -3.42
C LYS A 40 0.73 12.84 -2.83
N ASN A 41 -0.55 13.19 -2.77
CA ASN A 41 -1.60 12.29 -2.29
C ASN A 41 -1.72 11.05 -3.18
N THR A 42 -1.73 11.24 -4.50
CA THR A 42 -1.77 10.13 -5.47
C THR A 42 -0.54 9.23 -5.33
N GLU A 43 0.65 9.82 -5.15
CA GLU A 43 1.87 9.07 -4.93
C GLU A 43 1.83 8.30 -3.60
N MET A 44 1.32 8.90 -2.53
CA MET A 44 1.15 8.24 -1.23
C MET A 44 0.13 7.09 -1.30
N GLU A 45 -1.00 7.28 -1.98
CA GLU A 45 -1.98 6.22 -2.21
C GLU A 45 -1.37 5.07 -3.01
N LEU A 46 -0.61 5.38 -4.07
CA LEU A 46 0.11 4.38 -4.85
C LEU A 46 1.16 3.64 -4.02
N GLN A 47 1.92 4.35 -3.18
CA GLN A 47 2.88 3.73 -2.27
C GLN A 47 2.19 2.85 -1.22
N PHE A 48 1.05 3.28 -0.68
CA PHE A 48 0.23 2.50 0.23
C PHE A 48 -0.29 1.22 -0.44
N LEU A 49 -0.88 1.32 -1.63
CA LEU A 49 -1.31 0.19 -2.44
C LEU A 49 -0.15 -0.78 -2.74
N LYS A 50 1.01 -0.25 -3.13
CA LYS A 50 2.23 -1.05 -3.33
C LYS A 50 2.71 -1.72 -2.05
N SER A 51 2.59 -1.05 -0.91
CA SER A 51 3.04 -1.58 0.39
C SER A 51 2.21 -2.77 0.87
N GLN A 52 0.98 -2.94 0.37
CA GLN A 52 0.19 -4.13 0.65
C GLN A 52 0.94 -5.40 0.21
N ILE A 53 1.73 -5.33 -0.87
CA ILE A 53 2.66 -6.39 -1.25
C ILE A 53 4.07 -6.04 -0.78
N ASN A 54 4.73 -6.95 -0.07
CA ASN A 54 6.17 -6.85 0.15
C ASN A 54 6.92 -7.34 -1.11
N PRO A 55 7.48 -6.44 -1.95
CA PRO A 55 8.09 -6.82 -3.22
C PRO A 55 9.27 -7.77 -3.02
N HIS A 56 10.02 -7.59 -1.92
CA HIS A 56 11.14 -8.47 -1.59
C HIS A 56 10.67 -9.90 -1.30
N VAL A 57 9.58 -10.06 -0.54
CA VAL A 57 8.99 -11.39 -0.29
C VAL A 57 8.50 -12.02 -1.60
N LEU A 58 7.86 -11.25 -2.47
CA LEU A 58 7.39 -11.72 -3.78
C LEU A 58 8.55 -12.23 -4.65
N PHE A 59 9.61 -11.43 -4.83
CA PHE A 59 10.77 -11.84 -5.62
C PHE A 59 11.45 -13.08 -5.02
N ASN A 60 11.54 -13.16 -3.68
CA ASN A 60 12.11 -14.33 -3.03
C ASN A 60 11.28 -15.59 -3.29
N ASN A 61 9.96 -15.51 -3.21
CA ASN A 61 9.09 -16.65 -3.48
C ASN A 61 9.19 -17.09 -4.95
N LEU A 62 9.27 -16.13 -5.90
CA LEU A 62 9.52 -16.44 -7.32
C LEU A 62 10.88 -17.12 -7.54
N ASN A 63 11.94 -16.64 -6.89
CA ASN A 63 13.27 -17.26 -6.96
C ASN A 63 13.26 -18.66 -6.35
N THR A 64 12.57 -18.88 -5.24
CA THR A 64 12.38 -20.22 -4.66
C THR A 64 11.66 -21.15 -5.64
N ILE A 65 10.60 -20.68 -6.30
CA ILE A 65 9.89 -21.46 -7.32
C ILE A 65 10.83 -21.79 -8.49
N TYR A 66 11.64 -20.84 -8.94
CA TYR A 66 12.62 -21.06 -9.99
C TYR A 66 13.64 -22.14 -9.60
N SER A 67 14.25 -22.07 -8.42
CA SER A 67 15.17 -23.11 -7.94
C SER A 67 14.48 -24.49 -7.88
N TYR A 68 13.25 -24.54 -7.37
CA TYR A 68 12.47 -25.77 -7.33
C TYR A 68 12.07 -26.29 -8.72
N SER A 69 12.00 -25.44 -9.74
CA SER A 69 11.77 -25.89 -11.11
C SER A 69 12.93 -26.70 -11.68
N LEU A 70 14.14 -26.44 -11.20
CA LEU A 70 15.34 -27.16 -11.57
C LEU A 70 15.53 -28.42 -10.71
N GLU A 71 15.31 -28.31 -9.40
CA GLU A 71 15.59 -29.39 -8.45
C GLU A 71 14.44 -30.38 -8.27
N GLN A 72 13.20 -29.89 -8.17
CA GLN A 72 12.01 -30.67 -7.81
C GLN A 72 10.77 -30.22 -8.62
N PRO A 73 10.79 -30.33 -9.96
CA PRO A 73 9.78 -29.75 -10.85
C PRO A 73 8.35 -30.21 -10.53
N LYS A 74 8.18 -31.42 -10.00
CA LYS A 74 6.87 -31.95 -9.57
C LYS A 74 6.18 -31.12 -8.48
N LYS A 75 6.94 -30.33 -7.69
CA LYS A 75 6.40 -29.47 -6.63
C LYS A 75 6.02 -28.07 -7.12
N VAL A 76 6.56 -27.62 -8.25
CA VAL A 76 6.37 -26.25 -8.76
C VAL A 76 4.91 -25.85 -8.96
N PRO A 77 4.02 -26.69 -9.55
CA PRO A 77 2.62 -26.29 -9.74
C PRO A 77 1.93 -25.92 -8.43
N LYS A 78 2.24 -26.64 -7.35
CA LYS A 78 1.71 -26.35 -6.01
C LYS A 78 2.25 -25.03 -5.47
N LEU A 79 3.54 -24.76 -5.61
CA LEU A 79 4.14 -23.52 -5.14
C LEU A 79 3.59 -22.29 -5.87
N ILE A 80 3.36 -22.40 -7.19
CA ILE A 80 2.73 -21.33 -7.97
C ILE A 80 1.32 -21.04 -7.45
N LEU A 81 0.52 -22.08 -7.19
CA LEU A 81 -0.82 -21.92 -6.64
C LEU A 81 -0.79 -21.25 -5.26
N MET A 82 0.09 -21.68 -4.36
CA MET A 82 0.25 -21.08 -3.03
C MET A 82 0.65 -19.60 -3.10
N LEU A 83 1.53 -19.23 -4.04
CA LEU A 83 1.91 -17.83 -4.24
C LEU A 83 0.73 -17.02 -4.79
N SER A 84 -0.01 -17.58 -5.74
CA SER A 84 -1.22 -16.96 -6.31
C SER A 84 -2.28 -16.71 -5.24
N ASP A 85 -2.53 -17.70 -4.38
CA ASP A 85 -3.50 -17.58 -3.27
C ASP A 85 -3.07 -16.49 -2.29
N ASN A 86 -1.76 -16.42 -1.95
CA ASN A 86 -1.25 -15.38 -1.08
C ASN A 86 -1.38 -13.98 -1.68
N LEU A 87 -1.07 -13.82 -2.97
CA LEU A 87 -1.22 -12.54 -3.66
C LEU A 87 -2.69 -12.14 -3.77
N LYS A 88 -3.58 -13.10 -4.05
CA LYS A 88 -5.03 -12.86 -4.09
C LYS A 88 -5.53 -12.37 -2.73
N HIS A 89 -5.09 -12.99 -1.64
CA HIS A 89 -5.48 -12.60 -0.29
C HIS A 89 -5.10 -11.14 -0.01
N VAL A 90 -3.84 -10.79 -0.30
CA VAL A 90 -3.27 -9.44 -0.10
C VAL A 90 -3.89 -8.37 -1.01
N LEU A 91 -4.35 -8.72 -2.21
CA LEU A 91 -4.84 -7.75 -3.18
C LEU A 91 -6.35 -7.57 -3.19
N TYR A 92 -7.10 -8.56 -2.72
CA TYR A 92 -8.57 -8.57 -2.86
C TYR A 92 -9.31 -8.91 -1.58
N GLU A 93 -8.69 -9.67 -0.67
CA GLU A 93 -9.36 -10.14 0.55
C GLU A 93 -9.00 -9.29 1.77
N SER A 94 -7.97 -8.44 1.67
CA SER A 94 -7.50 -7.55 2.74
C SER A 94 -7.94 -6.08 2.64
N ASP A 95 -8.71 -5.71 1.60
CA ASP A 95 -9.21 -4.32 1.44
C ASP A 95 -10.42 -3.99 2.35
N GLY A 96 -10.97 -4.98 3.06
CA GLY A 96 -12.11 -4.82 3.97
C GLY A 96 -11.73 -4.45 5.41
N HIS A 97 -12.71 -4.07 6.24
CA HIS A 97 -12.50 -3.84 7.67
C HIS A 97 -12.27 -5.15 8.45
N LYS A 98 -12.76 -6.27 7.92
CA LYS A 98 -12.65 -7.59 8.51
C LYS A 98 -12.53 -8.67 7.44
N VAL A 99 -11.84 -9.75 7.76
CA VAL A 99 -11.67 -10.95 6.94
C VAL A 99 -11.92 -12.19 7.80
N ALA A 100 -12.40 -13.26 7.19
CA ALA A 100 -12.59 -14.54 7.87
C ALA A 100 -11.24 -15.05 8.41
N LEU A 101 -11.23 -15.49 9.67
CA LEU A 101 -10.03 -16.05 10.31
C LEU A 101 -9.45 -17.22 9.50
N GLN A 102 -10.29 -18.00 8.83
CA GLN A 102 -9.84 -19.08 7.97
C GLN A 102 -8.93 -18.60 6.84
N ASN A 103 -9.30 -17.50 6.16
CA ASN A 103 -8.50 -16.98 5.05
C ASN A 103 -7.13 -16.47 5.53
N GLU A 104 -7.09 -15.81 6.70
CA GLU A 104 -5.83 -15.40 7.34
C GLU A 104 -4.95 -16.60 7.66
N LEU A 105 -5.55 -17.67 8.20
CA LEU A 105 -4.80 -18.89 8.51
C LEU A 105 -4.26 -19.59 7.26
N ASP A 106 -5.04 -19.63 6.18
CA ASP A 106 -4.60 -20.21 4.90
C ASP A 106 -3.46 -19.39 4.29
N TYR A 107 -3.54 -18.06 4.38
CA TYR A 107 -2.47 -17.14 4.00
C TYR A 107 -1.18 -17.38 4.82
N ILE A 108 -1.30 -17.49 6.15
CA ILE A 108 -0.17 -17.79 7.04
C ILE A 108 0.43 -19.17 6.75
N ASP A 109 -0.39 -20.19 6.53
CA ASP A 109 0.09 -21.54 6.23
C ASP A 109 0.95 -21.55 4.96
N ASN A 110 0.49 -20.87 3.91
CA ASN A 110 1.23 -20.71 2.67
C ASN A 110 2.52 -19.90 2.89
N TYR A 111 2.45 -18.79 3.63
CA TYR A 111 3.61 -17.96 3.96
C TYR A 111 4.70 -18.75 4.72
N ILE A 112 4.31 -19.46 5.77
CA ILE A 112 5.22 -20.30 6.57
C ILE A 112 5.83 -21.41 5.73
N ALA A 113 5.07 -22.00 4.81
CA ALA A 113 5.61 -23.03 3.91
C ALA A 113 6.70 -22.48 3.00
N PHE A 114 6.52 -21.28 2.41
CA PHE A 114 7.60 -20.60 1.67
C PHE A 114 8.82 -20.32 2.54
N GLN A 115 8.60 -19.84 3.76
CA GLN A 115 9.69 -19.57 4.71
C GLN A 115 10.47 -20.84 5.06
N LYS A 116 9.79 -21.95 5.33
CA LYS A 116 10.41 -23.24 5.62
C LYS A 116 11.28 -23.75 4.47
N ILE A 117 10.80 -23.61 3.24
CA ILE A 117 11.57 -23.98 2.04
C ILE A 117 12.84 -23.12 1.95
N ARG A 118 12.72 -21.81 2.19
CA ARG A 118 13.84 -20.89 2.06
C ARG A 118 14.89 -21.05 3.16
N THR A 119 14.46 -21.38 4.38
CA THR A 119 15.36 -21.56 5.53
C THR A 119 15.76 -23.01 5.74
N GLU A 120 15.48 -23.89 4.78
CA GLU A 120 15.85 -25.30 4.83
C GLU A 120 17.36 -25.41 5.12
N ASN A 121 17.72 -26.18 6.15
CA ASN A 121 19.09 -26.36 6.65
C ASN A 121 19.73 -25.17 7.39
N ILE A 122 19.04 -24.02 7.53
CA ILE A 122 19.56 -22.83 8.22
C ILE A 122 18.82 -22.60 9.55
N LYS A 123 17.48 -22.71 9.54
CA LYS A 123 16.63 -22.50 10.72
C LYS A 123 15.50 -23.53 10.77
N THR A 124 15.21 -24.02 11.97
CA THR A 124 14.02 -24.84 12.22
C THR A 124 12.84 -23.93 12.55
N ILE A 125 11.80 -23.96 11.72
CA ILE A 125 10.55 -23.23 11.97
C ILE A 125 9.51 -24.19 12.53
N GLU A 126 9.18 -24.03 13.81
CA GLU A 126 8.07 -24.72 14.45
C GLU A 126 6.82 -23.83 14.42
N TYR A 127 5.76 -24.35 13.83
CA TYR A 127 4.49 -23.63 13.69
C TYR A 127 3.36 -24.60 14.00
N SER A 128 2.54 -24.24 14.98
CA SER A 128 1.35 -24.99 15.39
C SER A 128 0.21 -24.03 15.68
N LYS A 129 -1.01 -24.47 15.43
CA LYS A 129 -2.23 -23.68 15.63
C LYS A 129 -3.25 -24.50 16.39
N LYS A 130 -3.88 -23.91 17.40
CA LYS A 130 -5.00 -24.49 18.16
C LYS A 130 -6.17 -23.53 18.09
N ILE A 131 -7.19 -23.89 17.33
CA ILE A 131 -8.30 -22.99 17.01
C ILE A 131 -9.59 -23.58 17.56
N THR A 132 -10.30 -22.80 18.37
CA THR A 132 -11.56 -23.22 19.00
C THR A 132 -12.76 -22.91 18.13
N ASN A 133 -12.71 -21.86 17.30
CA ASN A 133 -13.80 -21.48 16.41
C ASN A 133 -13.30 -20.70 15.18
N PHE A 134 -13.55 -21.25 14.00
CA PHE A 134 -13.15 -20.70 12.70
C PHE A 134 -14.08 -19.61 12.15
N LYS A 135 -15.25 -19.40 12.77
CA LYS A 135 -16.26 -18.42 12.31
C LYS A 135 -15.98 -16.98 12.74
N HIS A 136 -14.82 -16.71 13.30
CA HIS A 136 -14.43 -15.35 13.69
C HIS A 136 -13.95 -14.57 12.48
N GLU A 137 -14.17 -13.26 12.53
CA GLU A 137 -13.58 -12.32 11.58
C GLU A 137 -12.61 -11.41 12.34
N ILE A 138 -11.44 -11.17 11.73
CA ILE A 138 -10.37 -10.36 12.30
C ILE A 138 -9.96 -9.27 11.33
N ALA A 139 -9.17 -8.29 11.79
CA ALA A 139 -8.57 -7.31 10.90
C ALA A 139 -7.62 -8.03 9.92
N PRO A 140 -7.66 -7.69 8.63
CA PRO A 140 -6.81 -8.32 7.64
C PRO A 140 -5.33 -8.02 7.90
N LEU A 141 -4.47 -8.97 7.51
CA LEU A 141 -3.03 -8.94 7.63
C LEU A 141 -2.50 -8.73 9.07
N LEU A 142 -3.35 -8.91 10.08
CA LEU A 142 -3.00 -8.72 11.48
C LEU A 142 -2.00 -9.78 11.94
N LEU A 143 -2.24 -11.05 11.60
CA LEU A 143 -1.40 -12.16 12.06
C LEU A 143 -0.04 -12.14 11.38
N ILE A 144 0.01 -11.82 10.08
CA ILE A 144 1.26 -11.79 9.33
C ILE A 144 2.21 -10.72 9.86
N THR A 145 1.69 -9.55 10.23
CA THR A 145 2.49 -8.46 10.80
C THR A 145 3.27 -8.91 12.03
N ILE A 146 2.70 -9.80 12.85
CA ILE A 146 3.37 -10.37 14.03
C ILE A 146 4.38 -11.43 13.60
N ILE A 147 3.98 -12.34 12.72
CA ILE A 147 4.80 -13.49 12.29
C ILE A 147 6.06 -13.05 11.54
N GLU A 148 5.97 -12.04 10.67
CA GLU A 148 7.13 -11.51 9.94
C GLU A 148 8.22 -10.97 10.86
N LYS A 149 7.87 -10.45 12.04
CA LYS A 149 8.86 -9.93 13.01
C LYS A 149 9.59 -11.03 13.76
N CYS A 150 9.03 -12.25 13.79
CA CYS A 150 9.58 -13.39 14.52
C CYS A 150 10.52 -14.27 13.69
N LEU A 151 10.55 -14.12 12.35
CA LEU A 151 11.29 -14.97 11.42
C LEU A 151 12.58 -14.29 10.90
#